data_AF-A0A315W1I8-F1
#
_entry.id   AF-A0A315W1I8-F1
#
_cell.length_a   1.000
_cell.length_b   1.000
_cell.length_c   1.000
_cell.angle_alpha   90.00
_cell.angle_beta   90.00
_cell.angle_gamma   90.00
#
_symmetry.space_group_name_H-M   'P 1'
#
loop_
_entity.id
_entity.type
_entity.pdbx_description
1 polymer ?
#
loop_
_entity_poly.entity_id
_entity_poly.type
_entity_poly.pdbx_seq_one_letter_code
_entity_poly.pdbx_strand_id
1 'polypeptide(L)'
;MERKWEDIFFYLSQRSFPEEFRKAQKQNLRRYATKFTLKEGELYFGSRKVVKTKEEAKELFKEFHISPTGSHMGIVKTRSAMCTKFYWHGMSVDVDKWVAECDNCQRVGRPLAYGRKRKYVKRSLVLKFIMAQSILLEVCVDSVESAVNAERGGAGRLELCSSLMEGGLTPSLGLLQVVKQYIKIPVYVMIRPRGGDFLYSDQEVEVMKKDIELMKTQGADGVVVGALTETGGVDAGLCMELIAAARPLPLTFHRAFDMTYDPAVALETLISLGFERVLTSGCDSSALEGLPVIKRLIDQAKGRIIVMPGGGITERNLQRILEGSGAEEFHCSARSSRDSAMKFRNTSVTMGATMSAPEYSLKVADASKVRSLNAITKNT
;
A
#
# COMPACT_ATOMS: atom_id res chain seq x y z
N MET A 1 8.21 11.49 -29.85
CA MET A 1 8.16 10.11 -29.32
C MET A 1 9.10 9.22 -30.14
N GLU A 2 9.12 9.39 -31.46
CA GLU A 2 9.92 8.61 -32.43
C GLU A 2 11.43 8.63 -32.20
N ARG A 3 12.08 9.80 -32.18
CA ARG A 3 13.55 9.91 -32.16
C ARG A 3 14.23 9.16 -31.01
N LYS A 4 13.57 9.10 -29.84
CA LYS A 4 14.10 8.42 -28.65
C LYS A 4 14.18 6.90 -28.82
N TRP A 5 13.24 6.29 -29.55
CA TRP A 5 13.24 4.85 -29.78
C TRP A 5 14.26 4.47 -30.85
N GLU A 6 14.43 5.33 -31.85
CA GLU A 6 15.47 5.21 -32.88
C GLU A 6 16.86 5.25 -32.23
N ASP A 7 17.10 6.19 -31.30
CA ASP A 7 18.38 6.27 -30.58
C ASP A 7 18.68 5.00 -29.77
N ILE A 8 17.67 4.43 -29.10
CA ILE A 8 17.81 3.18 -28.32
C ILE A 8 18.04 1.98 -29.25
N PHE A 9 17.28 1.91 -30.35
CA PHE A 9 17.42 0.86 -31.35
C PHE A 9 18.80 0.90 -32.00
N PHE A 10 19.25 2.08 -32.41
CA PHE A 10 20.57 2.31 -33.01
C PHE A 10 21.69 1.91 -32.05
N TYR A 11 21.59 2.33 -30.79
CA TYR A 11 22.58 1.97 -29.76
C TYR A 11 22.61 0.45 -29.49
N LEU A 12 21.46 -0.22 -29.41
CA LEU A 12 21.41 -1.65 -29.14
C LEU A 12 21.83 -2.50 -30.35
N SER A 13 21.59 -2.04 -31.58
CA SER A 13 21.95 -2.75 -32.81
C SER A 13 23.41 -2.55 -33.21
N GLN A 14 23.92 -1.32 -33.16
CA GLN A 14 25.26 -0.98 -33.67
C GLN A 14 26.30 -0.74 -32.58
N ARG A 15 25.90 -0.71 -31.30
CA ARG A 15 26.77 -0.35 -30.16
C ARG A 15 27.47 1.01 -30.33
N SER A 16 26.90 1.88 -31.15
CA SER A 16 27.38 3.23 -31.46
C SER A 16 26.39 4.29 -30.95
N PHE A 17 26.84 5.53 -30.84
CA PHE A 17 26.01 6.66 -30.43
C PHE A 17 25.83 7.60 -31.62
N PRO A 18 24.69 8.32 -31.74
CA PRO A 18 24.56 9.38 -32.73
C PRO A 18 25.69 10.42 -32.57
N GLU A 19 26.21 10.92 -33.68
CA GLU A 19 27.40 11.80 -33.69
C GLU A 19 27.14 13.11 -32.92
N GLU A 20 25.90 13.59 -32.94
CA GLU A 20 25.46 14.81 -32.28
C GLU A 20 25.35 14.69 -30.73
N PHE A 21 25.54 13.50 -30.15
CA PHE A 21 25.38 13.30 -28.71
C PHE A 21 26.59 13.80 -27.91
N ARG A 22 26.33 14.65 -26.91
CA ARG A 22 27.33 15.03 -25.89
C ARG A 22 27.61 13.89 -24.93
N LYS A 23 28.73 13.94 -24.20
CA LYS A 23 29.17 12.90 -23.25
C LYS A 23 28.09 12.51 -22.24
N ALA A 24 27.35 13.48 -21.69
CA ALA A 24 26.23 13.24 -20.78
C ALA A 24 25.02 12.54 -21.45
N GLN A 25 24.71 12.89 -22.69
CA GLN A 25 23.62 12.26 -23.46
C GLN A 25 23.96 10.80 -23.80
N LYS A 26 25.22 10.51 -24.15
CA LYS A 26 25.71 9.13 -24.35
C LYS A 26 25.59 8.30 -23.07
N GLN A 27 25.98 8.86 -21.92
CA GLN A 27 25.85 8.18 -20.62
C GLN A 27 24.38 7.89 -20.25
N ASN A 28 23.50 8.86 -20.48
CA ASN A 28 22.06 8.70 -20.23
C ASN A 28 21.42 7.67 -21.15
N LEU A 29 21.74 7.70 -22.45
CA LEU A 29 21.25 6.71 -23.41
C LEU A 29 21.71 5.31 -23.01
N ARG A 30 22.99 5.14 -22.68
CA ARG A 30 23.55 3.86 -22.23
C ARG A 30 22.81 3.32 -21.00
N ARG A 31 22.61 4.16 -19.97
CA ARG A 31 21.90 3.76 -18.74
C ARG A 31 20.43 3.44 -18.98
N TYR A 32 19.79 4.16 -19.90
CA TYR A 32 18.37 3.94 -20.19
C TYR A 32 18.14 2.73 -21.09
N ALA A 33 19.03 2.48 -22.06
CA ALA A 33 18.96 1.37 -23.00
C ALA A 33 19.09 0.00 -22.32
N THR A 34 19.71 -0.10 -21.13
CA THR A 34 19.77 -1.37 -20.37
C THR A 34 18.40 -1.91 -19.96
N LYS A 35 17.35 -1.07 -19.98
CA LYS A 35 15.97 -1.48 -19.69
C LYS A 35 15.29 -2.17 -20.88
N PHE A 36 15.97 -2.24 -22.02
CA PHE A 36 15.39 -2.71 -23.27
C PHE A 36 16.20 -3.89 -23.84
N THR A 37 15.52 -4.72 -24.60
CA THR A 37 16.13 -5.84 -25.35
C THR A 37 15.70 -5.77 -26.81
N LEU A 38 16.59 -6.21 -27.70
CA LEU A 38 16.31 -6.33 -29.13
C LEU A 38 16.04 -7.81 -29.44
N LYS A 39 14.88 -8.13 -30.00
CA LYS A 39 14.52 -9.49 -30.44
C LYS A 39 13.91 -9.40 -31.83
N GLU A 40 14.45 -10.14 -32.79
CA GLU A 40 13.94 -10.22 -34.16
C GLU A 40 13.73 -8.86 -34.84
N GLY A 41 14.64 -7.90 -34.59
CA GLY A 41 14.54 -6.54 -35.15
C GLY A 41 13.53 -5.63 -34.44
N GLU A 42 12.94 -6.07 -33.33
CA GLU A 42 11.98 -5.30 -32.55
C GLU A 42 12.48 -5.02 -31.14
N LEU A 43 12.05 -3.88 -30.59
CA LEU A 43 12.45 -3.41 -29.27
C LEU A 43 11.44 -3.87 -28.21
N TYR A 44 11.94 -4.38 -27.09
CA TYR A 44 11.13 -4.87 -25.97
C TYR A 44 11.53 -4.21 -24.66
N PHE A 45 10.55 -3.90 -23.81
CA PHE A 45 10.73 -3.49 -22.42
C PHE A 45 10.21 -4.61 -21.50
N GLY A 46 11.13 -5.39 -20.92
CA GLY A 46 10.78 -6.67 -20.31
C GLY A 46 10.21 -7.63 -21.36
N SER A 47 9.00 -8.13 -21.15
CA SER A 47 8.26 -8.99 -22.09
C SER A 47 7.38 -8.23 -23.09
N ARG A 48 7.34 -6.89 -23.03
CA ARG A 48 6.38 -6.05 -23.76
C ARG A 48 6.99 -5.42 -25.00
N LYS A 49 6.31 -5.47 -26.14
CA LYS A 49 6.76 -4.84 -27.39
C LYS A 49 6.69 -3.32 -27.27
N VAL A 50 7.77 -2.63 -27.63
CA VAL A 50 7.80 -1.16 -27.62
C VAL A 50 7.10 -0.62 -28.86
N VAL A 51 6.16 0.28 -28.65
CA VAL A 51 5.42 0.98 -29.70
C VAL A 51 6.13 2.29 -30.03
N LYS A 52 6.47 2.48 -31.31
CA LYS A 52 7.42 3.53 -31.72
C LYS A 52 6.73 4.87 -32.01
N THR A 53 5.51 4.82 -32.54
CA THR A 53 4.75 6.00 -32.96
C THR A 53 3.45 6.14 -32.18
N LYS A 54 2.88 7.35 -32.12
CA LYS A 54 1.58 7.55 -31.46
C LYS A 54 0.43 7.01 -32.31
N GLU A 55 0.65 6.93 -33.61
CA GLU A 55 -0.26 6.43 -34.63
C GLU A 55 -0.45 4.92 -34.44
N GLU A 56 0.64 4.16 -34.35
CA GLU A 56 0.63 2.73 -34.04
C GLU A 56 -0.03 2.46 -32.68
N ALA A 57 0.28 3.28 -31.67
CA ALA A 57 -0.34 3.15 -30.34
C ALA A 57 -1.86 3.38 -30.37
N LYS A 58 -2.34 4.31 -31.21
CA LYS A 58 -3.78 4.56 -31.41
C LYS A 58 -4.47 3.44 -32.19
N GLU A 59 -3.80 2.80 -33.14
CA GLU A 59 -4.34 1.64 -33.86
C GLU A 59 -4.50 0.44 -32.94
N LEU A 60 -3.45 0.11 -32.19
CA LEU A 60 -3.49 -0.91 -31.15
C LEU A 60 -4.56 -0.60 -30.10
N PHE A 61 -4.73 0.68 -29.74
CA PHE A 61 -5.82 1.07 -28.84
C PHE A 61 -7.18 0.72 -29.43
N LYS A 62 -7.47 1.07 -30.69
CA LYS A 62 -8.77 0.78 -31.32
C LYS A 62 -9.06 -0.72 -31.35
N GLU A 63 -8.04 -1.54 -31.65
CA GLU A 63 -8.14 -3.00 -31.68
C GLU A 63 -8.46 -3.60 -30.30
N PHE A 64 -7.77 -3.13 -29.25
CA PHE A 64 -7.93 -3.68 -27.90
C PHE A 64 -9.08 -3.05 -27.10
N HIS A 65 -9.55 -1.88 -27.51
CA HIS A 65 -10.63 -1.16 -26.85
C HIS A 65 -12.01 -1.70 -27.23
N ILE A 66 -12.13 -2.25 -28.44
CA ILE A 66 -13.37 -2.81 -28.99
C ILE A 66 -13.20 -4.33 -29.07
N SER A 67 -13.99 -5.06 -28.30
CA SER A 67 -14.08 -6.52 -28.41
C SER A 67 -14.46 -6.94 -29.85
N PRO A 68 -14.05 -8.13 -30.33
CA PRO A 68 -14.53 -8.70 -31.61
C PRO A 68 -16.06 -8.72 -31.76
N THR A 69 -16.80 -8.72 -30.64
CA THR A 69 -18.26 -8.65 -30.57
C THR A 69 -18.83 -7.22 -30.61
N GLY A 70 -18.01 -6.20 -30.83
CA GLY A 70 -18.40 -4.78 -30.87
C GLY A 70 -18.61 -4.13 -29.50
N SER A 71 -18.32 -4.84 -28.41
CA SER A 71 -18.47 -4.32 -27.04
C SER A 71 -17.24 -3.55 -26.57
N HIS A 72 -17.42 -2.33 -26.08
CA HIS A 72 -16.33 -1.51 -25.55
C HIS A 72 -15.92 -1.93 -24.13
N MET A 73 -14.61 -2.08 -23.89
CA MET A 73 -14.10 -2.69 -22.65
C MET A 73 -13.96 -1.73 -21.46
N GLY A 74 -14.01 -0.41 -21.68
CA GLY A 74 -13.78 0.61 -20.64
C GLY A 74 -12.32 0.73 -20.20
N ILE A 75 -12.02 1.75 -19.37
CA ILE A 75 -10.63 2.18 -19.07
C ILE A 75 -9.79 1.06 -18.46
N VAL A 76 -10.26 0.44 -17.39
CA VAL A 76 -9.50 -0.54 -16.60
C VAL A 76 -9.12 -1.77 -17.43
N LYS A 77 -10.09 -2.33 -18.18
CA LYS A 77 -9.86 -3.54 -18.99
C LYS A 77 -8.99 -3.23 -20.22
N THR A 78 -9.24 -2.11 -20.90
CA THR A 78 -8.42 -1.68 -22.05
C THR A 78 -6.97 -1.47 -21.64
N ARG A 79 -6.74 -0.74 -20.53
CA ARG A 79 -5.40 -0.49 -19.99
C ARG A 79 -4.70 -1.78 -19.57
N SER A 80 -5.41 -2.66 -18.85
CA SER A 80 -4.84 -3.94 -18.42
C SER A 80 -4.43 -4.80 -19.62
N ALA A 81 -5.30 -4.96 -20.62
CA ALA A 81 -5.00 -5.77 -21.79
C ALA A 81 -3.79 -5.23 -22.58
N MET A 82 -3.73 -3.92 -22.82
CA MET A 82 -2.61 -3.35 -23.57
C MET A 82 -1.30 -3.38 -22.77
N CYS A 83 -1.31 -3.06 -21.48
CA CYS A 83 -0.11 -2.99 -20.64
C CYS A 83 0.58 -4.34 -20.44
N THR A 84 -0.10 -5.46 -20.72
CA THR A 84 0.54 -6.79 -20.73
C THR A 84 1.37 -7.06 -21.98
N LYS A 85 1.06 -6.40 -23.11
CA LYS A 85 1.66 -6.71 -24.41
C LYS A 85 2.55 -5.61 -24.95
N PHE A 86 2.23 -4.36 -24.64
CA PHE A 86 2.85 -3.19 -25.26
C PHE A 86 3.44 -2.23 -24.23
N TYR A 87 4.39 -1.41 -24.68
CA TYR A 87 5.00 -0.35 -23.90
C TYR A 87 5.27 0.89 -24.76
N TRP A 88 4.87 2.05 -24.26
CA TRP A 88 5.44 3.33 -24.69
C TRP A 88 5.46 4.30 -23.51
N HIS A 89 6.23 5.37 -23.64
CA HIS A 89 6.33 6.38 -22.60
C HIS A 89 4.99 7.15 -22.48
N GLY A 90 4.40 7.14 -21.29
CA GLY A 90 3.10 7.80 -21.04
C GLY A 90 1.87 6.95 -21.39
N MET A 91 2.05 5.65 -21.66
CA MET A 91 0.99 4.72 -22.07
C MET A 91 -0.30 4.80 -21.27
N SER A 92 -0.23 4.75 -19.93
CA SER A 92 -1.43 4.82 -19.09
C SER A 92 -2.22 6.12 -19.28
N VAL A 93 -1.53 7.25 -19.44
CA VAL A 93 -2.16 8.56 -19.62
C VAL A 93 -2.82 8.66 -20.99
N ASP A 94 -2.15 8.17 -22.04
CA ASP A 94 -2.69 8.15 -23.39
C ASP A 94 -3.94 7.24 -23.47
N VAL A 95 -3.89 6.02 -22.91
CA VAL A 95 -5.04 5.09 -22.91
C VAL A 95 -6.22 5.65 -22.12
N ASP A 96 -6.00 6.19 -20.91
CA ASP A 96 -7.06 6.79 -20.11
C ASP A 96 -7.73 7.95 -20.86
N LYS A 97 -6.92 8.79 -21.55
CA LYS A 97 -7.42 9.88 -22.39
C LYS A 97 -8.24 9.38 -23.58
N TRP A 98 -7.75 8.39 -24.33
CA TRP A 98 -8.44 7.90 -25.53
C TRP A 98 -9.76 7.20 -25.22
N VAL A 99 -9.87 6.51 -24.09
CA VAL A 99 -11.16 5.97 -23.63
C VAL A 99 -12.10 7.09 -23.18
N ALA A 100 -11.59 8.15 -22.54
CA ALA A 100 -12.40 9.30 -22.16
C ALA A 100 -12.96 10.06 -23.38
N GLU A 101 -12.23 10.04 -24.51
CA GLU A 101 -12.63 10.61 -25.80
C GLU A 101 -13.54 9.66 -26.63
N CYS A 102 -13.81 8.44 -26.17
CA CYS A 102 -14.61 7.46 -26.93
C CYS A 102 -16.12 7.63 -26.73
N ASP A 103 -16.84 8.03 -27.78
CA ASP A 103 -18.29 8.26 -27.79
C ASP A 103 -19.13 7.09 -27.25
N ASN A 104 -18.82 5.85 -27.66
CA ASN A 104 -19.57 4.68 -27.23
C ASN A 104 -19.38 4.38 -25.74
N CYS A 105 -18.17 4.55 -25.22
CA CYS A 105 -17.93 4.46 -23.77
C CYS A 105 -18.68 5.55 -23.01
N GLN A 106 -18.76 6.76 -23.56
CA GLN A 106 -19.49 7.87 -22.94
C GLN A 106 -21.02 7.68 -22.99
N ARG A 107 -21.56 6.97 -23.99
CA ARG A 107 -23.00 6.71 -24.16
C ARG A 107 -23.51 5.50 -23.38
N VAL A 108 -22.73 4.42 -23.28
CA VAL A 108 -23.21 3.10 -22.79
C VAL A 108 -22.74 2.77 -21.36
N GLY A 109 -21.78 3.53 -20.79
CA GLY A 109 -21.18 3.21 -19.50
C GLY A 109 -21.12 4.38 -18.50
N ARG A 110 -22.21 4.62 -17.77
CA ARG A 110 -22.12 5.05 -16.37
C ARG A 110 -22.97 4.13 -15.50
N PRO A 111 -22.40 3.24 -14.68
CA PRO A 111 -22.88 3.07 -13.32
C PRO A 111 -22.73 4.42 -12.60
N LEU A 112 -23.69 4.76 -11.74
CA LEU A 112 -23.92 6.06 -11.10
C LEU A 112 -22.65 6.93 -10.90
N ALA A 113 -22.73 8.14 -11.46
CA ALA A 113 -21.62 9.05 -11.63
C ALA A 113 -21.09 9.64 -10.31
N TYR A 114 -19.79 9.43 -10.07
CA TYR A 114 -18.91 10.47 -9.54
C TYR A 114 -18.93 11.68 -10.49
N GLY A 115 -19.39 12.83 -9.98
CA GLY A 115 -19.12 14.17 -10.52
C GLY A 115 -19.68 14.54 -11.90
N ARG A 116 -20.75 15.34 -11.93
CA ARG A 116 -20.91 16.39 -12.96
C ARG A 116 -20.92 17.75 -12.28
N LYS A 117 -20.02 18.62 -12.74
CA LYS A 117 -19.94 20.04 -12.39
C LYS A 117 -21.32 20.69 -12.57
N ARG A 118 -21.91 21.21 -11.48
CA ARG A 118 -23.03 22.16 -11.53
C ARG A 118 -22.47 23.58 -11.51
N LYS A 119 -23.05 24.41 -12.37
CA LYS A 119 -22.78 25.85 -12.54
C LYS A 119 -22.90 26.59 -11.20
N TYR A 120 -22.05 27.60 -11.02
CA TYR A 120 -22.04 28.51 -9.88
C TYR A 120 -23.43 29.13 -9.65
N VAL A 121 -23.96 28.94 -8.44
CA VAL A 121 -24.96 29.84 -7.84
C VAL A 121 -24.42 30.19 -6.46
N LYS A 122 -24.12 31.48 -6.24
CA LYS A 122 -23.71 32.02 -4.93
C LYS A 122 -24.84 31.79 -3.91
N ARG A 123 -24.57 30.94 -2.92
CA ARG A 123 -25.22 30.91 -1.59
C ARG A 123 -24.15 30.46 -0.58
N SER A 124 -23.14 31.27 -0.34
CA SER A 124 -23.05 32.10 0.87
C SER A 124 -23.74 31.49 2.09
N LEU A 125 -22.92 31.05 3.05
CA LEU A 125 -23.16 31.00 4.50
C LEU A 125 -23.74 29.75 5.21
N VAL A 126 -24.12 28.63 4.57
CA VAL A 126 -24.74 27.52 5.35
C VAL A 126 -24.03 26.16 5.27
N LEU A 127 -23.08 25.92 4.35
CA LEU A 127 -22.38 24.62 4.23
C LEU A 127 -20.90 24.59 4.66
N LYS A 128 -20.38 25.68 5.24
CA LYS A 128 -19.01 25.72 5.77
C LYS A 128 -18.87 25.18 7.20
N PHE A 129 -19.94 24.64 7.80
CA PHE A 129 -19.96 24.37 9.23
C PHE A 129 -19.86 22.89 9.65
N ILE A 130 -20.05 21.89 8.77
CA ILE A 130 -19.97 20.47 9.19
C ILE A 130 -19.55 19.58 8.00
N MET A 131 -18.24 19.40 7.77
CA MET A 131 -17.61 18.17 7.27
C MET A 131 -16.09 18.30 7.48
N ALA A 132 -15.66 18.22 8.74
CA ALA A 132 -14.27 17.87 9.02
C ALA A 132 -14.05 16.44 8.51
N GLN A 133 -13.05 16.23 7.64
CA GLN A 133 -12.59 14.86 7.35
C GLN A 133 -12.11 14.25 8.67
N SER A 134 -12.81 13.22 9.16
CA SER A 134 -12.44 12.57 10.42
C SER A 134 -11.17 11.75 10.22
N ILE A 135 -10.11 12.05 10.97
CA ILE A 135 -8.86 11.29 10.99
C ILE A 135 -9.15 9.85 11.42
N LEU A 136 -8.69 8.88 10.63
CA LEU A 136 -8.97 7.46 10.86
C LEU A 136 -7.97 6.86 11.86
N LEU A 137 -8.50 6.25 12.93
CA LEU A 137 -7.73 5.47 13.90
C LEU A 137 -7.74 3.98 13.53
N GLU A 138 -6.57 3.42 13.29
CA GLU A 138 -6.34 1.97 13.20
C GLU A 138 -5.74 1.44 14.52
N VAL A 139 -6.30 0.32 15.01
CA VAL A 139 -5.80 -0.34 16.24
C VAL A 139 -5.30 -1.75 15.92
N CYS A 140 -4.06 -2.03 16.30
CA CYS A 140 -3.47 -3.36 16.24
C CYS A 140 -4.00 -4.25 17.39
N VAL A 141 -4.53 -5.42 17.07
CA VAL A 141 -5.18 -6.34 18.01
C VAL A 141 -4.74 -7.79 17.78
N ASP A 142 -4.74 -8.59 18.85
CA ASP A 142 -4.30 -9.99 18.87
C ASP A 142 -5.30 -10.95 19.53
N SER A 143 -6.49 -10.47 19.84
CA SER A 143 -7.57 -11.25 20.44
C SER A 143 -8.93 -10.67 20.12
N VAL A 144 -9.97 -11.50 20.26
CA VAL A 144 -11.36 -11.06 20.12
C VAL A 144 -11.71 -9.99 21.15
N GLU A 145 -11.22 -10.12 22.39
CA GLU A 145 -11.42 -9.12 23.45
C GLU A 145 -10.84 -7.76 23.04
N SER A 146 -9.58 -7.74 22.56
CA SER A 146 -8.94 -6.52 22.07
C SER A 146 -9.69 -5.93 20.89
N ALA A 147 -10.16 -6.74 19.94
CA ALA A 147 -10.92 -6.30 18.78
C ALA A 147 -12.24 -5.62 19.17
N VAL A 148 -13.02 -6.23 20.07
CA VAL A 148 -14.28 -5.67 20.58
C VAL A 148 -14.03 -4.39 21.36
N ASN A 149 -12.97 -4.36 22.19
CA ASN A 149 -12.60 -3.16 22.93
C ASN A 149 -12.22 -2.00 22.00
N ALA A 150 -11.48 -2.27 20.93
CA ALA A 150 -11.09 -1.28 19.95
C ALA A 150 -12.29 -0.70 19.20
N GLU A 151 -13.20 -1.54 18.69
CA GLU A 151 -14.43 -1.05 18.03
C GLU A 151 -15.31 -0.23 19.00
N ARG A 152 -15.51 -0.72 20.24
CA ARG A 152 -16.27 0.00 21.28
C ARG A 152 -15.62 1.33 21.70
N GLY A 153 -14.30 1.43 21.57
CA GLY A 153 -13.54 2.66 21.78
C GLY A 153 -13.67 3.65 20.63
N GLY A 154 -14.15 3.20 19.47
CA GLY A 154 -14.33 4.01 18.27
C GLY A 154 -13.15 3.96 17.30
N ALA A 155 -12.40 2.85 17.26
CA ALA A 155 -11.47 2.58 16.16
C ALA A 155 -12.24 2.56 14.83
N GLY A 156 -11.64 3.11 13.77
CA GLY A 156 -12.20 3.08 12.43
C GLY A 156 -11.80 1.84 11.64
N ARG A 157 -10.72 1.18 12.03
CA ARG A 157 -10.18 -0.04 11.42
C ARG A 157 -9.37 -0.85 12.43
N LEU A 158 -9.29 -2.16 12.22
CA LEU A 158 -8.41 -3.05 12.97
C LEU A 158 -7.30 -3.59 12.07
N GLU A 159 -6.10 -3.75 12.64
CA GLU A 159 -5.07 -4.65 12.12
C GLU A 159 -5.01 -5.88 13.04
N LEU A 160 -5.34 -7.05 12.52
CA LEU A 160 -5.35 -8.31 13.23
C LEU A 160 -4.01 -9.02 13.06
N CYS A 161 -3.36 -9.27 14.20
CA CYS A 161 -2.04 -9.88 14.29
C CYS A 161 -2.05 -11.07 15.26
N SER A 162 -1.02 -11.91 15.20
CA SER A 162 -0.56 -12.71 16.34
C SER A 162 0.75 -12.14 16.88
N SER A 163 1.23 -12.64 18.03
CA SER A 163 2.56 -12.35 18.58
C SER A 163 3.01 -10.88 18.50
N LEU A 164 2.22 -9.96 19.06
CA LEU A 164 2.55 -8.52 19.06
C LEU A 164 3.88 -8.18 19.75
N MET A 165 4.43 -9.09 20.57
CA MET A 165 5.76 -8.93 21.15
C MET A 165 6.88 -9.05 20.11
N GLU A 166 6.64 -9.73 18.99
CA GLU A 166 7.56 -9.85 17.86
C GLU A 166 7.29 -8.80 16.76
N GLY A 167 6.46 -7.80 17.07
CA GLY A 167 6.04 -6.76 16.13
C GLY A 167 4.84 -7.13 15.26
N GLY A 168 4.16 -8.24 15.54
CA GLY A 168 3.00 -8.71 14.79
C GLY A 168 3.37 -9.77 13.75
N LEU A 169 2.70 -10.92 13.82
CA LEU A 169 2.80 -12.04 12.88
C LEU A 169 1.41 -12.36 12.30
N THR A 170 1.36 -13.25 11.30
CA THR A 170 0.09 -13.73 10.74
C THR A 170 -0.80 -14.31 11.84
N PRO A 171 -2.07 -13.85 12.00
CA PRO A 171 -2.98 -14.42 12.99
C PRO A 171 -3.40 -15.84 12.61
N SER A 172 -3.93 -16.61 13.56
CA SER A 172 -4.56 -17.88 13.22
C SER A 172 -5.88 -17.66 12.47
N LEU A 173 -6.24 -18.59 11.59
CA LEU A 173 -7.50 -18.52 10.85
C LEU A 173 -8.72 -18.49 11.79
N GLY A 174 -8.67 -19.27 12.87
CA GLY A 174 -9.73 -19.30 13.89
C GLY A 174 -9.91 -17.94 14.58
N LEU A 175 -8.82 -17.20 14.83
CA LEU A 175 -8.93 -15.85 15.39
C LEU A 175 -9.67 -14.91 14.44
N LEU A 176 -9.30 -14.90 13.14
CA LEU A 176 -9.99 -14.08 12.14
C LEU A 176 -11.49 -14.44 12.08
N GLN A 177 -11.82 -15.72 11.99
CA GLN A 177 -13.20 -16.19 11.88
C GLN A 177 -14.06 -15.71 13.06
N VAL A 178 -13.54 -15.81 14.29
CA VAL A 178 -14.28 -15.36 15.47
C VAL A 178 -14.36 -13.83 15.51
N VAL A 179 -13.27 -13.11 15.21
CA VAL A 179 -13.29 -11.64 15.14
C VAL A 179 -14.35 -11.13 14.15
N LYS A 180 -14.44 -11.72 12.96
CA LYS A 180 -15.43 -11.34 11.94
C LYS A 180 -16.89 -11.61 12.34
N GLN A 181 -17.15 -12.44 13.35
CA GLN A 181 -18.50 -12.62 13.91
C GLN A 181 -18.95 -11.44 14.79
N TYR A 182 -17.99 -10.76 15.44
CA TYR A 182 -18.28 -9.71 16.43
C TYR A 182 -18.03 -8.29 15.92
N ILE A 183 -17.13 -8.13 14.95
CA ILE A 183 -16.65 -6.83 14.48
C ILE A 183 -17.26 -6.44 13.15
N LYS A 184 -17.68 -5.17 13.04
CA LYS A 184 -18.30 -4.59 11.84
C LYS A 184 -17.38 -3.64 11.10
N ILE A 185 -16.45 -2.98 11.79
CA ILE A 185 -15.42 -2.16 11.15
C ILE A 185 -14.45 -3.02 10.33
N PRO A 186 -13.76 -2.47 9.32
CA PRO A 186 -12.83 -3.23 8.50
C PRO A 186 -11.71 -3.87 9.34
N VAL A 187 -11.38 -5.12 9.02
CA VAL A 187 -10.34 -5.92 9.66
C VAL A 187 -9.28 -6.28 8.62
N TYR A 188 -8.12 -5.65 8.75
CA TYR A 188 -6.95 -5.97 7.93
C TYR A 188 -6.15 -7.03 8.64
N VAL A 189 -5.57 -7.97 7.89
CA VAL A 189 -4.78 -9.07 8.46
C VAL A 189 -3.30 -8.87 8.20
N MET A 190 -2.49 -9.06 9.24
CA MET A 190 -1.04 -9.18 9.08
C MET A 190 -0.72 -10.47 8.31
N ILE A 191 0.20 -10.38 7.35
CA ILE A 191 0.80 -11.52 6.67
C ILE A 191 2.31 -11.40 6.85
N ARG A 192 2.80 -12.06 7.90
CA ARG A 192 4.21 -12.08 8.30
C ARG A 192 4.50 -13.39 9.02
N PRO A 193 5.25 -14.33 8.40
CA PRO A 193 5.33 -15.71 8.87
C PRO A 193 6.21 -15.88 10.12
N ARG A 194 7.11 -14.92 10.40
CA ARG A 194 8.03 -14.93 11.56
C ARG A 194 8.49 -13.54 11.97
N GLY A 195 9.07 -13.44 13.16
CA GLY A 195 9.78 -12.25 13.63
C GLY A 195 11.09 -12.01 12.88
N GLY A 196 11.82 -10.96 13.27
CA GLY A 196 13.08 -10.57 12.66
C GLY A 196 12.92 -9.74 11.38
N ASP A 197 13.80 -9.99 10.41
CA ASP A 197 13.87 -9.27 9.13
C ASP A 197 12.67 -9.51 8.20
N PHE A 198 12.75 -8.90 7.02
CA PHE A 198 11.75 -8.98 5.95
C PHE A 198 12.36 -9.53 4.64
N LEU A 199 13.46 -10.28 4.76
CA LEU A 199 14.10 -11.00 3.68
C LEU A 199 13.63 -12.45 3.76
N TYR A 200 12.66 -12.81 2.93
CA TYR A 200 11.98 -14.09 3.00
C TYR A 200 12.60 -15.10 2.04
N SER A 201 12.72 -16.34 2.52
CA SER A 201 13.01 -17.49 1.66
C SER A 201 11.80 -17.86 0.80
N ASP A 202 12.04 -18.61 -0.29
CA ASP A 202 10.97 -19.07 -1.19
C ASP A 202 9.87 -19.85 -0.44
N GLN A 203 10.25 -20.69 0.54
CA GLN A 203 9.29 -21.44 1.34
C GLN A 203 8.43 -20.52 2.23
N GLU A 204 9.00 -19.45 2.76
CA GLU A 204 8.27 -18.46 3.56
C GLU A 204 7.30 -17.66 2.68
N VAL A 205 7.72 -17.30 1.46
CA VAL A 205 6.86 -16.65 0.47
C VAL A 205 5.65 -17.53 0.12
N GLU A 206 5.86 -18.83 -0.06
CA GLU A 206 4.77 -19.78 -0.33
C GLU A 206 3.79 -19.89 0.85
N VAL A 207 4.28 -19.82 2.10
CA VAL A 207 3.41 -19.72 3.29
C VAL A 207 2.59 -18.43 3.24
N MET A 208 3.23 -17.28 3.00
CA MET A 208 2.54 -15.98 2.92
C MET A 208 1.45 -15.94 1.86
N LYS A 209 1.68 -16.52 0.67
CA LYS A 209 0.70 -16.60 -0.41
C LYS A 209 -0.52 -17.44 0.00
N LYS A 210 -0.30 -18.60 0.62
CA LYS A 210 -1.38 -19.45 1.15
C LYS A 210 -2.18 -18.75 2.25
N ASP A 211 -1.51 -18.06 3.16
CA ASP A 211 -2.17 -17.30 4.21
C ASP A 211 -3.03 -16.18 3.63
N ILE A 212 -2.53 -15.44 2.61
CA ILE A 212 -3.33 -14.41 1.92
C ILE A 212 -4.60 -15.00 1.32
N GLU A 213 -4.50 -16.13 0.61
CA GLU A 213 -5.65 -16.80 0.00
C GLU A 213 -6.66 -17.24 1.06
N LEU A 214 -6.20 -17.90 2.13
CA LEU A 214 -7.04 -18.35 3.23
C LEU A 214 -7.73 -17.17 3.93
N MET A 215 -6.99 -16.15 4.35
CA MET A 215 -7.54 -15.00 5.05
C MET A 215 -8.55 -14.23 4.19
N LYS A 216 -8.28 -14.09 2.87
CA LYS A 216 -9.22 -13.49 1.92
C LYS A 216 -10.52 -14.27 1.85
N THR A 217 -10.46 -15.61 1.74
CA THR A 217 -11.67 -16.44 1.70
C THR A 217 -12.47 -16.41 3.01
N GLN A 218 -11.82 -16.12 4.13
CA GLN A 218 -12.46 -16.00 5.45
C GLN A 218 -12.90 -14.57 5.79
N GLY A 219 -12.87 -13.64 4.83
CA GLY A 219 -13.47 -12.32 4.97
C GLY A 219 -12.56 -11.24 5.55
N ALA A 220 -11.24 -11.36 5.41
CA ALA A 220 -10.34 -10.23 5.62
C ALA A 220 -10.71 -9.06 4.67
N ASP A 221 -10.73 -7.83 5.20
CA ASP A 221 -11.09 -6.63 4.44
C ASP A 221 -9.88 -5.91 3.84
N GLY A 222 -8.68 -6.34 4.17
CA GLY A 222 -7.40 -5.82 3.69
C GLY A 222 -6.23 -6.68 4.16
N VAL A 223 -5.08 -6.49 3.52
CA VAL A 223 -3.87 -7.27 3.79
C VAL A 223 -2.71 -6.34 4.14
N VAL A 224 -1.95 -6.69 5.17
CA VAL A 224 -0.75 -5.97 5.58
C VAL A 224 0.47 -6.86 5.36
N VAL A 225 1.43 -6.39 4.57
CA VAL A 225 2.65 -7.12 4.19
C VAL A 225 3.85 -6.18 4.15
N GLY A 226 5.04 -6.73 4.00
CA GLY A 226 6.18 -5.99 3.46
C GLY A 226 7.39 -6.87 3.30
N ALA A 227 8.12 -6.67 2.21
CA ALA A 227 9.29 -7.46 1.86
C ALA A 227 10.43 -6.55 1.42
N LEU A 228 11.64 -6.87 1.87
CA LEU A 228 12.85 -6.13 1.57
C LEU A 228 13.90 -7.04 0.94
N THR A 229 14.73 -6.43 0.09
CA THR A 229 15.97 -7.04 -0.41
C THR A 229 17.08 -6.96 0.64
N GLU A 230 18.14 -7.75 0.49
CA GLU A 230 19.36 -7.69 1.33
C GLU A 230 19.95 -6.28 1.46
N THR A 231 19.80 -5.42 0.44
CA THR A 231 20.32 -4.04 0.47
C THR A 231 19.37 -3.02 1.10
N GLY A 232 18.29 -3.48 1.76
CA GLY A 232 17.30 -2.60 2.39
C GLY A 232 16.41 -1.84 1.39
N GLY A 233 16.33 -2.28 0.13
CA GLY A 233 15.31 -1.81 -0.81
C GLY A 233 14.00 -2.58 -0.68
N VAL A 234 12.88 -2.02 -1.15
CA VAL A 234 11.62 -2.77 -1.29
C VAL A 234 11.81 -3.85 -2.35
N ASP A 235 11.49 -5.10 -2.00
CA ASP A 235 11.49 -6.19 -2.98
C ASP A 235 10.24 -6.08 -3.87
N ALA A 236 10.39 -5.36 -4.99
CA ALA A 236 9.30 -5.13 -5.91
C ALA A 236 8.80 -6.42 -6.59
N GLY A 237 9.67 -7.41 -6.80
CA GLY A 237 9.30 -8.69 -7.42
C GLY A 237 8.35 -9.46 -6.51
N LEU A 238 8.79 -9.70 -5.29
CA LEU A 238 7.98 -10.38 -4.27
C LEU A 238 6.71 -9.59 -3.93
N CYS A 239 6.79 -8.27 -3.79
CA CYS A 239 5.59 -7.45 -3.53
C CYS A 239 4.55 -7.60 -4.64
N MET A 240 4.94 -7.71 -5.92
CA MET A 240 3.98 -7.94 -7.01
C MET A 240 3.26 -9.29 -6.87
N GLU A 241 3.95 -10.34 -6.44
CA GLU A 241 3.34 -11.66 -6.20
C GLU A 241 2.33 -11.60 -5.04
N LEU A 242 2.70 -10.99 -3.92
CA LEU A 242 1.82 -10.83 -2.76
C LEU A 242 0.60 -9.96 -3.08
N ILE A 243 0.79 -8.86 -3.83
CA ILE A 243 -0.31 -8.03 -4.34
C ILE A 243 -1.24 -8.84 -5.24
N ALA A 244 -0.70 -9.67 -6.13
CA ALA A 244 -1.50 -10.50 -7.03
C ALA A 244 -2.37 -11.49 -6.24
N ALA A 245 -1.81 -12.13 -5.20
CA ALA A 245 -2.56 -13.02 -4.31
C ALA A 245 -3.65 -12.28 -3.51
N ALA A 246 -3.36 -11.06 -3.05
CA ALA A 246 -4.26 -10.29 -2.18
C ALA A 246 -5.44 -9.65 -2.93
N ARG A 247 -5.29 -9.34 -4.23
CA ARG A 247 -6.36 -8.69 -5.00
C ARG A 247 -7.70 -9.45 -4.90
N PRO A 248 -8.83 -8.72 -4.80
CA PRO A 248 -8.96 -7.26 -4.93
C PRO A 248 -8.79 -6.48 -3.61
N LEU A 249 -8.30 -7.11 -2.53
CA LEU A 249 -8.22 -6.46 -1.23
C LEU A 249 -7.22 -5.28 -1.23
N PRO A 250 -7.51 -4.22 -0.47
CA PRO A 250 -6.58 -3.12 -0.24
C PRO A 250 -5.34 -3.62 0.51
N LEU A 251 -4.18 -3.03 0.21
CA LEU A 251 -2.91 -3.39 0.83
C LEU A 251 -2.27 -2.23 1.59
N THR A 252 -1.74 -2.55 2.77
CA THR A 252 -0.84 -1.70 3.56
C THR A 252 0.56 -2.30 3.55
N PHE A 253 1.58 -1.49 3.24
CA PHE A 253 2.97 -1.89 3.46
C PHE A 253 3.36 -1.55 4.91
N HIS A 254 3.70 -2.55 5.72
CA HIS A 254 3.98 -2.33 7.15
C HIS A 254 5.35 -1.70 7.45
N ARG A 255 5.74 -1.72 8.73
CA ARG A 255 6.99 -1.15 9.26
C ARG A 255 8.29 -1.76 8.75
N ALA A 256 8.26 -2.76 7.85
CA ALA A 256 9.42 -3.02 6.98
C ALA A 256 9.92 -1.74 6.29
N PHE A 257 9.02 -0.79 6.03
CA PHE A 257 9.38 0.50 5.47
C PHE A 257 10.43 1.25 6.32
N ASP A 258 10.32 1.16 7.65
CA ASP A 258 11.24 1.82 8.57
C ASP A 258 12.66 1.21 8.56
N MET A 259 12.82 0.04 7.95
CA MET A 259 14.10 -0.66 7.77
C MET A 259 14.67 -0.47 6.36
N THR A 260 14.09 0.44 5.55
CA THR A 260 14.58 0.72 4.20
C THR A 260 15.80 1.63 4.23
N TYR A 261 16.68 1.46 3.24
CA TYR A 261 17.87 2.29 3.10
C TYR A 261 17.54 3.73 2.68
N ASP A 262 16.61 3.90 1.74
CA ASP A 262 16.16 5.21 1.25
C ASP A 262 14.62 5.27 1.25
N PRO A 263 14.01 5.92 2.26
CA PRO A 263 12.56 5.96 2.39
C PRO A 263 11.87 6.75 1.28
N ALA A 264 12.54 7.72 0.65
CA ALA A 264 11.96 8.48 -0.46
C ALA A 264 11.83 7.61 -1.71
N VAL A 265 12.84 6.77 -1.99
CA VAL A 265 12.81 5.80 -3.10
C VAL A 265 11.84 4.66 -2.80
N ALA A 266 11.83 4.16 -1.56
CA ALA A 266 10.89 3.14 -1.14
C ALA A 266 9.44 3.60 -1.34
N LEU A 267 9.11 4.85 -0.96
CA LEU A 267 7.77 5.41 -1.13
C LEU A 267 7.33 5.44 -2.59
N GLU A 268 8.16 5.90 -3.52
CA GLU A 268 7.82 5.90 -4.96
C GLU A 268 7.66 4.47 -5.52
N THR A 269 8.41 3.52 -4.98
CA THR A 269 8.27 2.10 -5.34
C THR A 269 6.91 1.57 -4.89
N LEU A 270 6.51 1.83 -3.65
CA LEU A 270 5.19 1.42 -3.12
C LEU A 270 4.03 2.07 -3.89
N ILE A 271 4.14 3.36 -4.23
CA ILE A 271 3.16 4.06 -5.07
C ILE A 271 3.05 3.38 -6.45
N SER A 272 4.19 3.04 -7.06
CA SER A 272 4.22 2.40 -8.39
C SER A 272 3.63 0.98 -8.38
N LEU A 273 3.77 0.26 -7.26
CA LEU A 273 3.19 -1.06 -7.06
C LEU A 273 1.68 -1.01 -6.76
N GLY A 274 1.17 0.13 -6.29
CA GLY A 274 -0.24 0.36 -6.01
C GLY A 274 -0.67 0.00 -4.60
N PHE A 275 0.24 0.09 -3.62
CA PHE A 275 -0.14 0.07 -2.20
C PHE A 275 -1.00 1.29 -1.88
N GLU A 276 -2.04 1.09 -1.05
CA GLU A 276 -2.92 2.18 -0.63
C GLU A 276 -2.36 2.93 0.58
N ARG A 277 -1.63 2.21 1.44
CA ARG A 277 -1.12 2.70 2.71
C ARG A 277 0.31 2.23 2.95
N VAL A 278 1.08 3.04 3.67
CA VAL A 278 2.34 2.64 4.28
C VAL A 278 2.33 3.00 5.76
N LEU A 279 2.60 2.01 6.62
CA LEU A 279 2.74 2.19 8.07
C LEU A 279 4.21 2.46 8.41
N THR A 280 4.49 3.57 9.08
CA THR A 280 5.87 4.00 9.33
C THR A 280 6.01 4.79 10.63
N SER A 281 7.14 4.60 11.33
CA SER A 281 7.61 5.47 12.40
C SER A 281 8.55 6.57 11.92
N GLY A 282 8.67 6.77 10.60
CA GLY A 282 9.61 7.70 10.00
C GLY A 282 11.06 7.18 10.02
N CYS A 283 11.26 5.86 9.94
CA CYS A 283 12.58 5.23 10.04
C CYS A 283 13.32 5.50 11.37
N ASP A 284 12.56 5.74 12.44
CA ASP A 284 13.09 5.97 13.79
C ASP A 284 12.40 5.07 14.83
N SER A 285 12.88 5.11 16.06
CA SER A 285 12.38 4.39 17.23
C SER A 285 10.89 4.63 17.55
N SER A 286 10.35 5.80 17.20
CA SER A 286 8.93 6.12 17.34
C SER A 286 8.46 7.14 16.30
N ALA A 287 7.15 7.20 16.04
CA ALA A 287 6.56 8.17 15.13
C ALA A 287 6.80 9.63 15.55
N LEU A 288 7.03 9.90 16.84
CA LEU A 288 7.34 11.25 17.31
C LEU A 288 8.77 11.65 16.94
N GLU A 289 9.74 10.75 17.09
CA GLU A 289 11.15 11.00 16.71
C GLU A 289 11.29 11.10 15.19
N GLY A 290 10.65 10.20 14.44
CA GLY A 290 10.64 10.22 12.97
C GLY A 290 9.63 11.20 12.36
N LEU A 291 8.99 12.07 13.16
CA LEU A 291 7.98 13.01 12.69
C LEU A 291 8.44 13.89 11.51
N PRO A 292 9.69 14.43 11.48
CA PRO A 292 10.18 15.18 10.33
C PRO A 292 10.26 14.35 9.04
N VAL A 293 10.57 13.05 9.15
CA VAL A 293 10.59 12.13 8.01
C VAL A 293 9.16 11.86 7.53
N ILE A 294 8.25 11.53 8.45
CA ILE A 294 6.83 11.30 8.14
C ILE A 294 6.23 12.50 7.41
N LYS A 295 6.49 13.72 7.88
CA LYS A 295 6.03 14.95 7.20
C LYS A 295 6.54 15.01 5.75
N ARG A 296 7.84 14.78 5.53
CA ARG A 296 8.43 14.78 4.17
C ARG A 296 7.80 13.71 3.28
N LEU A 297 7.51 12.53 3.83
CA LEU A 297 6.87 11.44 3.10
C LEU A 297 5.43 11.79 2.70
N ILE A 298 4.66 12.43 3.57
CA ILE A 298 3.31 12.93 3.24
C ILE A 298 3.39 13.98 2.13
N ASP A 299 4.29 14.96 2.28
CA ASP A 299 4.50 16.02 1.29
C ASP A 299 4.95 15.45 -0.08
N GLN A 300 5.76 14.37 -0.08
CA GLN A 300 6.16 13.65 -1.28
C GLN A 300 5.01 12.81 -1.87
N ALA A 301 4.24 12.11 -1.02
CA ALA A 301 3.15 11.23 -1.44
C ALA A 301 2.07 12.00 -2.22
N LYS A 302 1.76 13.24 -1.81
CA LYS A 302 0.75 14.11 -2.46
C LYS A 302 -0.59 13.38 -2.67
N GLY A 303 -1.00 12.60 -1.67
CA GLY A 303 -2.24 11.81 -1.69
C GLY A 303 -2.25 10.60 -2.63
N ARG A 304 -1.12 10.25 -3.27
CA ARG A 304 -1.01 9.04 -4.13
C ARG A 304 -0.99 7.73 -3.33
N ILE A 305 -0.54 7.81 -2.08
CA ILE A 305 -0.54 6.75 -1.08
C ILE A 305 -0.77 7.42 0.29
N ILE A 306 -1.46 6.74 1.19
CA ILE A 306 -1.66 7.20 2.56
C ILE A 306 -0.41 6.85 3.37
N VAL A 307 0.23 7.85 3.98
CA VAL A 307 1.34 7.63 4.92
C VAL A 307 0.75 7.64 6.33
N MET A 308 0.70 6.48 6.96
CA MET A 308 0.08 6.25 8.26
C MET A 308 1.15 6.18 9.34
N PRO A 309 1.35 7.24 10.16
CA PRO A 309 2.25 7.19 11.31
C PRO A 309 1.86 6.08 12.28
N GLY A 310 2.86 5.36 12.76
CA GLY A 310 2.74 4.34 13.79
C GLY A 310 4.05 4.09 14.53
N GLY A 311 3.98 3.45 15.69
CA GLY A 311 5.13 3.24 16.59
C GLY A 311 5.13 4.24 17.74
N GLY A 312 4.76 3.77 18.92
CA GLY A 312 4.78 4.57 20.15
C GLY A 312 3.72 5.68 20.25
N ILE A 313 2.67 5.65 19.41
CA ILE A 313 1.57 6.62 19.49
C ILE A 313 0.70 6.36 20.73
N THR A 314 0.46 7.43 21.49
CA THR A 314 -0.31 7.49 22.73
C THR A 314 -1.13 8.78 22.79
N GLU A 315 -2.00 8.90 23.78
CA GLU A 315 -2.81 10.09 24.05
C GLU A 315 -1.96 11.34 24.31
N ARG A 316 -0.70 11.16 24.72
CA ARG A 316 0.23 12.24 25.09
C ARG A 316 1.01 12.82 23.92
N ASN A 317 1.06 12.13 22.78
CA ASN A 317 1.84 12.55 21.62
C ASN A 317 1.03 12.61 20.33
N LEU A 318 -0.18 12.02 20.29
CA LEU A 318 -1.01 11.99 19.09
C LEU A 318 -1.23 13.38 18.47
N GLN A 319 -1.64 14.38 19.26
CA GLN A 319 -1.90 15.73 18.74
C GLN A 319 -0.68 16.31 18.02
N ARG A 320 0.50 16.25 18.64
CA ARG A 320 1.76 16.73 18.04
C ARG A 320 2.11 16.00 16.75
N ILE A 321 1.87 14.68 16.71
CA ILE A 321 2.12 13.86 15.52
C ILE A 321 1.16 14.27 14.39
N LEU A 322 -0.13 14.41 14.67
CA LEU A 322 -1.14 14.78 13.67
C LEU A 322 -0.88 16.19 13.12
N GLU A 323 -0.74 17.18 14.00
CA GLU A 323 -0.48 18.58 13.60
C GLU A 323 0.86 18.72 12.87
N GLY A 324 1.90 18.01 13.33
CA GLY A 324 3.24 18.10 12.74
C GLY A 324 3.41 17.32 11.43
N SER A 325 2.57 16.32 11.17
CA SER A 325 2.65 15.50 9.94
C SER A 325 1.61 15.87 8.90
N GLY A 326 0.40 16.25 9.31
CA GLY A 326 -0.77 16.35 8.45
C GLY A 326 -1.38 14.99 8.08
N ALA A 327 -1.10 13.94 8.85
CA ALA A 327 -1.61 12.60 8.56
C ALA A 327 -3.13 12.49 8.74
N GLU A 328 -3.78 11.80 7.81
CA GLU A 328 -5.24 11.55 7.82
C GLU A 328 -5.62 10.18 8.40
N GLU A 329 -4.64 9.27 8.56
CA GLU A 329 -4.79 7.99 9.24
C GLU A 329 -3.62 7.80 10.22
N PHE A 330 -3.82 7.11 11.34
CA PHE A 330 -2.74 6.74 12.26
C PHE A 330 -2.98 5.38 12.91
N HIS A 331 -1.89 4.75 13.34
CA HIS A 331 -1.89 3.40 13.87
C HIS A 331 -1.34 3.36 15.31
N CYS A 332 -2.04 2.67 16.20
CA CYS A 332 -1.57 2.45 17.57
C CYS A 332 -1.98 1.07 18.12
N SER A 333 -1.45 0.71 19.30
CA SER A 333 -1.89 -0.51 20.00
C SER A 333 -2.90 -0.25 21.12
N ALA A 334 -2.89 0.95 21.73
CA ALA A 334 -3.78 1.34 22.83
C ALA A 334 -3.93 0.30 23.96
N ARG A 335 -2.88 -0.48 24.26
CA ARG A 335 -2.94 -1.59 25.23
C ARG A 335 -2.79 -1.13 26.67
N SER A 336 -3.42 -1.87 27.59
CA SER A 336 -3.14 -1.86 29.03
C SER A 336 -2.79 -3.28 29.49
N SER A 337 -2.06 -3.37 30.61
CA SER A 337 -1.71 -4.65 31.22
C SER A 337 -2.78 -5.00 32.26
N ARG A 338 -3.25 -6.23 32.24
CA ARG A 338 -4.16 -6.81 33.22
C ARG A 338 -3.51 -8.03 33.84
N ASP A 339 -3.60 -8.14 35.16
CA ASP A 339 -3.12 -9.30 35.89
C ASP A 339 -4.05 -10.51 35.65
N SER A 340 -3.47 -11.71 35.63
CA SER A 340 -4.19 -12.94 35.36
C SER A 340 -5.12 -13.30 36.52
N ALA A 341 -6.29 -13.85 36.20
CA ALA A 341 -7.23 -14.38 37.18
C ALA A 341 -6.75 -15.69 37.85
N MET A 342 -5.59 -16.23 37.44
CA MET A 342 -4.99 -17.41 38.05
C MET A 342 -4.66 -17.15 39.52
N LYS A 343 -5.34 -17.89 40.41
CA LYS A 343 -5.14 -17.82 41.87
C LYS A 343 -3.83 -18.46 42.32
N PHE A 344 -3.47 -19.60 41.72
CA PHE A 344 -2.19 -20.26 41.95
C PHE A 344 -1.16 -19.78 40.91
N ARG A 345 0.07 -19.51 41.36
CA ARG A 345 1.17 -19.06 40.49
C ARG A 345 2.43 -19.86 40.79
N ASN A 346 3.02 -20.46 39.74
CA ASN A 346 4.36 -21.03 39.82
C ASN A 346 5.34 -20.03 39.21
N THR A 347 6.13 -19.37 40.06
CA THR A 347 7.08 -18.34 39.64
C THR A 347 8.45 -18.91 39.24
N SER A 348 8.65 -20.22 39.34
CA SER A 348 9.92 -20.89 39.00
C SER A 348 10.02 -21.29 37.53
N VAL A 349 8.95 -21.14 36.75
CA VAL A 349 8.89 -21.57 35.34
C VAL A 349 8.61 -20.37 34.43
N THR A 350 9.32 -20.33 33.31
CA THR A 350 9.11 -19.38 32.21
C THR A 350 8.86 -20.16 30.93
N MET A 351 7.83 -19.80 30.16
CA MET A 351 7.44 -20.49 28.93
C MET A 351 8.23 -20.02 27.70
N GLY A 352 8.64 -18.75 27.70
CA GLY A 352 9.35 -18.10 26.60
C GLY A 352 10.81 -17.77 26.90
N ALA A 353 11.37 -16.86 26.10
CA ALA A 353 12.72 -16.35 26.30
C ALA A 353 12.86 -15.64 27.67
N THR A 354 14.07 -15.67 28.25
CA THR A 354 14.37 -15.31 29.65
C THR A 354 14.00 -13.88 30.06
N MET A 355 13.69 -12.98 29.10
CA MET A 355 13.36 -11.56 29.31
C MET A 355 11.91 -11.22 28.89
N SER A 356 11.01 -12.21 28.84
CA SER A 356 9.62 -12.02 28.47
C SER A 356 8.79 -11.31 29.55
N ALA A 357 7.61 -10.83 29.17
CA ALA A 357 6.62 -10.33 30.12
C ALA A 357 6.25 -11.43 31.14
N PRO A 358 5.80 -11.07 32.36
CA PRO A 358 5.36 -12.06 33.35
C PRO A 358 4.27 -12.97 32.78
N GLU A 359 4.36 -14.28 33.03
CA GLU A 359 3.42 -15.31 32.55
C GLU A 359 1.96 -15.04 32.92
N TYR A 360 1.76 -14.32 34.03
CA TYR A 360 0.46 -13.97 34.56
C TYR A 360 0.04 -12.53 34.21
N SER A 361 0.65 -11.91 33.20
CA SER A 361 0.29 -10.57 32.72
C SER A 361 -0.24 -10.63 31.29
N LEU A 362 -1.45 -10.10 31.09
CA LEU A 362 -2.12 -10.06 29.80
C LEU A 362 -2.13 -8.62 29.28
N LYS A 363 -1.76 -8.40 28.03
CA LYS A 363 -1.91 -7.09 27.37
C LYS A 363 -3.15 -7.12 26.48
N VAL A 364 -4.09 -6.22 26.73
CA VAL A 364 -5.35 -6.14 25.99
C VAL A 364 -5.56 -4.70 25.52
N ALA A 365 -6.16 -4.51 24.35
CA ALA A 365 -6.55 -3.18 23.90
C ALA A 365 -7.57 -2.56 24.88
N ASP A 366 -7.31 -1.33 25.30
CA ASP A 366 -8.10 -0.64 26.31
C ASP A 366 -9.11 0.29 25.66
N ALA A 367 -10.40 -0.02 25.81
CA ALA A 367 -11.47 0.76 25.21
C ALA A 367 -11.48 2.24 25.67
N SER A 368 -10.98 2.54 26.87
CA SER A 368 -10.89 3.92 27.36
C SER A 368 -9.78 4.70 26.65
N LYS A 369 -8.61 4.08 26.47
CA LYS A 369 -7.48 4.67 25.72
C LYS A 369 -7.84 4.93 24.27
N VAL A 370 -8.46 3.96 23.60
CA VAL A 370 -8.96 4.11 22.23
C VAL A 370 -9.95 5.27 22.14
N ARG A 371 -10.87 5.40 23.10
CA ARG A 371 -11.84 6.51 23.16
C ARG A 371 -11.17 7.86 23.36
N SER A 372 -10.12 7.93 24.19
CA SER A 372 -9.32 9.14 24.40
C SER A 372 -8.57 9.55 23.13
N LEU A 373 -7.93 8.60 22.44
CA LEU A 373 -7.27 8.86 21.14
C LEU A 373 -8.27 9.38 20.10
N ASN A 374 -9.44 8.76 20.00
CA ASN A 374 -10.50 9.17 19.09
C ASN A 374 -11.19 10.49 19.51
N ALA A 375 -11.01 10.95 20.74
CA ALA A 375 -11.46 12.28 21.16
C ALA A 375 -10.46 13.36 20.69
N ILE A 376 -9.15 13.08 20.71
CA ILE A 376 -8.11 13.99 20.23
C ILE A 376 -8.28 14.27 18.73
N THR A 377 -8.62 13.25 17.94
CA THR A 377 -8.84 13.38 16.48
C THR A 377 -10.02 14.27 16.11
N LYS A 378 -10.98 14.48 17.02
CA LYS A 378 -12.13 15.37 16.79
C LYS A 378 -11.83 16.83 17.11
N ASN A 379 -10.74 17.07 17.84
CA ASN A 379 -10.30 18.39 18.29
C ASN A 379 -9.08 18.91 17.51
N THR A 380 -8.53 18.07 16.63
CA THR A 380 -7.44 18.38 15.70
C THR A 380 -8.04 18.57 14.32
#